data_AF-A0A557NY45-F1
#
_entry.id   AF-A0A557NY45-F1
#
_cell.length_a   1.000
_cell.length_b   1.000
_cell.length_c   1.000
_cell.angle_alpha   90.00
_cell.angle_beta   90.00
_cell.angle_gamma   90.00
#
_symmetry.space_group_name_H-M   'P 1'
#
loop_
_entity.id
_entity.type
_entity.pdbx_description
1 polymer ?
#
loop_
_entity_poly.entity_id
_entity_poly.type
_entity_poly.pdbx_seq_one_letter_code
_entity_poly.pdbx_strand_id
1 'polypeptide(L)'
;MIQFDHFQGTPWITINGPVTYSAVNYSTVHMTILNSVNGADIHVDQSHSIWLEMYPMSGDSTIELAKNRVWSDLNLDDMWLNTTFDITDSYIYEQDIALKQEVNLTIENAIDGFGLGWEINPDSFDSSMTDHSCSLDALGNPTGRAEAEVVEDKTWTCGNSSLTLHNSKVSTAWPDLEGDVDLTITNSYLVDPRMYGRNISPLGVYTIKNSTAEAPMAISGGQMYLENVKILNTLNAVGSGSVIKGYKVTSFDPNTPYTLNESDGGVYQELDAPL
;
A
#
# COMPACT_ATOMS: atom_id res chain seq x y z
N MET A 1 21.57 -7.39 17.67
CA MET A 1 21.80 -5.97 17.93
C MET A 1 22.33 -5.34 16.66
N ILE A 2 21.63 -4.34 16.13
CA ILE A 2 22.02 -3.49 14.99
C ILE A 2 22.09 -2.06 15.54
N GLN A 3 23.19 -1.35 15.28
CA GLN A 3 23.40 0.00 15.80
C GLN A 3 23.99 0.91 14.73
N PHE A 4 23.36 2.05 14.53
CA PHE A 4 23.83 3.15 13.70
C PHE A 4 24.03 4.40 14.55
N ASP A 5 25.13 5.10 14.31
CA ASP A 5 25.52 6.33 15.01
C ASP A 5 26.16 7.27 13.98
N HIS A 6 25.56 8.45 13.76
CA HIS A 6 25.94 9.38 12.70
C HIS A 6 26.00 8.76 11.29
N PHE A 7 25.17 7.75 11.03
CA PHE A 7 25.19 7.05 9.75
C PHE A 7 24.31 7.75 8.72
N GLN A 8 24.92 8.22 7.63
CA GLN A 8 24.20 8.81 6.50
C GLN A 8 24.30 7.89 5.28
N GLY A 9 23.17 7.36 4.85
CA GLY A 9 23.10 6.44 3.72
C GLY A 9 21.67 6.07 3.40
N THR A 10 21.49 5.31 2.32
CA THR A 10 20.16 4.87 1.88
C THR A 10 19.89 3.36 1.98
N PRO A 11 20.59 2.56 2.83
CA PRO A 11 20.28 1.14 2.93
C PRO A 11 18.88 0.97 3.50
N TRP A 12 18.04 0.21 2.80
CA TRP A 12 16.72 -0.17 3.30
C TRP A 12 16.86 -1.43 4.15
N ILE A 13 16.34 -1.39 5.38
CA ILE A 13 16.44 -2.49 6.34
C ILE A 13 15.07 -3.11 6.52
N THR A 14 14.99 -4.44 6.43
CA THR A 14 13.77 -5.17 6.77
C THR A 14 13.94 -5.83 8.14
N ILE A 15 13.02 -5.56 9.05
CA ILE A 15 12.99 -6.15 10.39
C ILE A 15 11.94 -7.25 10.46
N ASN A 16 12.34 -8.41 10.98
CA ASN A 16 11.50 -9.58 11.19
C ASN A 16 11.87 -10.25 12.53
N GLY A 17 10.87 -10.61 13.33
CA GLY A 17 11.07 -11.29 14.61
C GLY A 17 11.69 -10.38 15.68
N PRO A 18 12.32 -10.96 16.72
CA PRO A 18 12.94 -10.18 17.79
C PRO A 18 14.25 -9.54 17.31
N VAL A 19 14.40 -8.24 17.56
CA VAL A 19 15.63 -7.51 17.26
C VAL A 19 15.84 -6.41 18.29
N THR A 20 17.10 -6.09 18.58
CA THR A 20 17.45 -4.79 19.19
C THR A 20 18.08 -3.94 18.10
N TYR A 21 17.43 -2.81 17.78
CA TYR A 21 17.85 -1.86 16.76
C TYR A 21 18.01 -0.48 17.40
N SER A 22 19.12 0.20 17.09
CA SER A 22 19.25 1.61 17.40
C SER A 22 19.82 2.43 16.25
N ALA A 23 19.29 3.63 16.07
CA ALA A 23 19.83 4.64 15.14
C ALA A 23 19.82 6.01 15.82
N VAL A 24 21.01 6.57 16.03
CA VAL A 24 21.18 7.79 16.84
C VAL A 24 22.01 8.85 16.11
N ASN A 25 21.96 10.07 16.64
CA ASN A 25 22.83 11.19 16.29
C ASN A 25 22.86 11.52 14.79
N TYR A 26 21.74 12.02 14.24
CA TYR A 26 21.65 12.43 12.84
C TYR A 26 21.94 11.26 11.89
N SER A 27 21.36 10.09 12.18
CA SER A 27 21.36 8.95 11.28
C SER A 27 20.19 8.99 10.30
N THR A 28 20.32 8.30 9.17
CA THR A 28 19.22 8.01 8.23
C THR A 28 18.60 6.66 8.55
N VAL A 29 17.26 6.58 8.57
CA VAL A 29 16.53 5.32 8.80
C VAL A 29 15.56 5.07 7.66
N HIS A 30 15.80 3.99 6.91
CA HIS A 30 14.87 3.42 5.94
C HIS A 30 14.51 2.02 6.39
N MET A 31 13.24 1.77 6.72
CA MET A 31 12.87 0.54 7.41
C MET A 31 11.52 -0.02 6.95
N THR A 32 11.50 -1.30 6.59
CA THR A 32 10.29 -2.11 6.57
C THR A 32 10.19 -2.90 7.88
N ILE A 33 9.06 -2.82 8.57
CA ILE A 33 8.78 -3.54 9.82
C ILE A 33 7.68 -4.56 9.52
N LEU A 34 8.01 -5.85 9.58
CA LEU A 34 7.08 -6.92 9.19
C LEU A 34 6.10 -7.30 10.31
N ASN A 35 4.94 -7.84 9.94
CA ASN A 35 3.89 -8.30 10.85
C ASN A 35 4.35 -9.42 11.81
N SER A 36 5.44 -10.10 11.50
CA SER A 36 6.07 -11.14 12.32
C SER A 36 7.06 -10.60 13.36
N VAL A 37 7.22 -9.28 13.49
CA VAL A 37 7.98 -8.67 14.59
C VAL A 37 7.31 -8.95 15.92
N ASN A 38 8.11 -9.38 16.90
CA ASN A 38 7.67 -9.64 18.28
C ASN A 38 8.89 -9.65 19.20
N GLY A 39 8.79 -9.05 20.38
CA GLY A 39 9.90 -9.00 21.32
C GLY A 39 11.06 -8.12 20.84
N ALA A 40 10.77 -7.11 20.00
CA ALA A 40 11.78 -6.20 19.49
C ALA A 40 11.92 -4.94 20.35
N ASP A 41 13.09 -4.32 20.28
CA ASP A 41 13.45 -3.10 20.97
C ASP A 41 14.08 -2.17 19.94
N ILE A 42 13.30 -1.20 19.46
CA ILE A 42 13.64 -0.30 18.37
C ILE A 42 13.68 1.12 18.93
N HIS A 43 14.87 1.71 18.94
CA HIS A 43 15.12 3.06 19.43
C HIS A 43 15.76 3.93 18.38
N VAL A 44 15.07 4.97 17.95
CA VAL A 44 15.60 5.96 17.01
C VAL A 44 15.58 7.32 17.70
N ASP A 45 16.74 7.98 17.72
CA ASP A 45 16.88 9.27 18.42
C ASP A 45 17.68 10.24 17.56
N GLN A 46 17.23 11.50 17.50
CA GLN A 46 17.91 12.57 16.75
C GLN A 46 18.19 12.25 15.28
N SER A 47 17.40 11.39 14.63
CA SER A 47 17.64 10.97 13.25
C SER A 47 17.09 11.97 12.24
N HIS A 48 17.84 12.26 11.17
CA HIS A 48 17.54 13.39 10.29
C HIS A 48 16.58 13.07 9.16
N SER A 49 16.30 11.79 8.90
CA SER A 49 15.30 11.39 7.91
C SER A 49 14.88 9.94 8.16
N ILE A 50 13.57 9.76 8.39
CA ILE A 50 12.95 8.47 8.70
C ILE A 50 11.89 8.13 7.64
N TRP A 51 12.03 6.96 7.03
CA TRP A 51 11.04 6.36 6.15
C TRP A 51 10.66 5.00 6.71
N LEU A 52 9.37 4.82 6.99
CA LEU A 52 8.83 3.59 7.56
C LEU A 52 7.83 2.97 6.59
N GLU A 53 7.96 1.67 6.37
CA GLU A 53 6.93 0.82 5.78
C GLU A 53 6.52 -0.21 6.84
N MET A 54 5.29 -0.12 7.32
CA MET A 54 4.83 -0.82 8.51
C MET A 54 3.78 -1.85 8.13
N TYR A 55 4.03 -3.11 8.48
CA TYR A 55 3.07 -4.20 8.39
C TYR A 55 2.63 -4.57 9.82
N PRO A 56 1.46 -4.10 10.27
CA PRO A 56 0.96 -4.42 11.61
C PRO A 56 0.72 -5.92 11.76
N MET A 57 0.76 -6.41 13.00
CA MET A 57 0.32 -7.78 13.30
C MET A 57 -1.19 -7.95 13.10
N SER A 58 -1.64 -9.19 12.93
CA SER A 58 -3.07 -9.52 12.92
C SER A 58 -3.75 -9.17 14.24
N GLY A 59 -4.99 -8.70 14.17
CA GLY A 59 -5.77 -8.21 15.30
C GLY A 59 -6.25 -6.78 15.10
N ASP A 60 -6.79 -6.22 16.18
CA ASP A 60 -7.29 -4.85 16.21
C ASP A 60 -6.25 -3.93 16.85
N SER A 61 -5.89 -2.85 16.16
CA SER A 61 -4.97 -1.83 16.67
C SER A 61 -5.51 -0.43 16.35
N THR A 62 -5.24 0.53 17.23
CA THR A 62 -5.49 1.96 16.99
C THR A 62 -4.16 2.70 17.13
N ILE A 63 -3.82 3.53 16.15
CA ILE A 63 -2.58 4.30 16.16
C ILE A 63 -2.80 5.75 15.76
N GLU A 64 -1.90 6.61 16.22
CA GLU A 64 -1.71 7.96 15.70
C GLU A 64 -0.38 8.03 14.96
N LEU A 65 -0.39 8.53 13.73
CA LEU A 65 0.83 8.77 12.98
C LEU A 65 1.38 10.15 13.28
N ALA A 66 2.71 10.25 13.30
CA ALA A 66 3.37 11.53 13.42
C ALA A 66 3.15 12.39 12.16
N LYS A 67 3.36 13.69 12.29
CA LYS A 67 3.35 14.59 11.14
C LYS A 67 4.53 14.31 10.23
N ASN A 68 4.31 14.37 8.92
CA ASN A 68 5.37 14.15 7.95
C ASN A 68 6.15 15.45 7.71
N ARG A 69 7.44 15.30 7.41
CA ARG A 69 8.42 16.35 7.10
C ARG A 69 8.62 17.36 8.23
N VAL A 70 8.55 16.89 9.48
CA VAL A 70 8.85 17.67 10.68
C VAL A 70 9.63 16.82 11.69
N TRP A 71 10.29 17.49 12.64
CA TRP A 71 10.87 16.85 13.81
C TRP A 71 9.76 16.54 14.80
N SER A 72 9.59 15.27 15.16
CA SER A 72 8.55 14.82 16.08
C SER A 72 8.90 13.49 16.71
N ASP A 73 8.17 13.15 17.76
CA ASP A 73 8.19 11.83 18.37
C ASP A 73 7.14 10.94 17.69
N LEU A 74 7.40 9.64 17.66
CA LEU A 74 6.48 8.61 17.16
C LEU A 74 6.62 7.36 18.02
N ASN A 75 5.49 6.89 18.57
CA ASN A 75 5.40 5.64 19.32
C ASN A 75 4.43 4.70 18.61
N LEU A 76 4.83 3.44 18.43
CA LEU A 76 4.06 2.39 17.75
C LEU A 76 3.95 1.10 18.58
N ASP A 77 4.05 1.19 19.91
CA ASP A 77 4.15 0.03 20.81
C ASP A 77 2.95 -0.94 20.69
N ASP A 78 1.77 -0.45 20.27
CA ASP A 78 0.54 -1.25 20.14
C ASP A 78 0.38 -1.95 18.78
N MET A 79 1.35 -1.82 17.87
CA MET A 79 1.30 -2.44 16.53
C MET A 79 1.89 -3.85 16.48
N TRP A 80 2.74 -4.22 17.44
CA TRP A 80 3.40 -5.53 17.50
C TRP A 80 3.51 -6.05 18.93
N LEU A 81 3.39 -7.36 19.12
CA LEU A 81 3.46 -7.97 20.45
C LEU A 81 4.82 -7.75 21.12
N ASN A 82 4.79 -7.38 22.40
CA ASN A 82 5.96 -7.26 23.27
C ASN A 82 7.10 -6.45 22.63
N THR A 83 6.77 -5.47 21.80
CA THR A 83 7.75 -4.69 21.05
C THR A 83 7.73 -3.28 21.58
N THR A 84 8.92 -2.73 21.82
CA THR A 84 9.09 -1.30 22.09
C THR A 84 9.56 -0.64 20.80
N PHE A 85 8.86 0.40 20.40
CA PHE A 85 9.15 1.21 19.23
C PHE A 85 9.07 2.68 19.61
N ASP A 86 10.23 3.28 19.82
CA ASP A 86 10.36 4.65 20.28
C ASP A 86 11.23 5.45 19.31
N ILE A 87 10.62 6.43 18.66
CA ILE A 87 11.30 7.41 17.84
C ILE A 87 11.15 8.76 18.51
N THR A 88 12.27 9.38 18.85
CA THR A 88 12.30 10.65 19.58
C THR A 88 13.14 11.68 18.85
N ASP A 89 12.71 12.96 18.94
CA ASP A 89 13.39 14.13 18.37
C ASP A 89 13.93 13.83 16.96
N SER A 90 13.12 13.24 16.07
CA SER A 90 13.59 12.80 14.76
C SER A 90 12.74 13.34 13.63
N TYR A 91 13.35 13.53 12.46
CA TYR A 91 12.66 14.06 11.29
C TYR A 91 11.93 12.96 10.52
N ILE A 92 10.62 12.88 10.70
CA ILE A 92 9.76 11.91 10.05
C ILE A 92 9.58 12.34 8.59
N TYR A 93 10.00 11.52 7.64
CA TYR A 93 9.87 11.87 6.21
C TYR A 93 8.59 11.29 5.61
N GLU A 94 8.39 9.98 5.76
CA GLU A 94 7.25 9.25 5.22
C GLU A 94 6.94 8.03 6.09
N GLN A 95 5.65 7.73 6.20
CA GLN A 95 5.09 6.63 6.97
C GLN A 95 4.07 5.94 6.08
N ASP A 96 4.36 4.69 5.75
CA ASP A 96 3.56 3.84 4.91
C ASP A 96 3.07 2.66 5.74
N ILE A 97 1.82 2.26 5.54
CA ILE A 97 1.20 1.14 6.25
C ILE A 97 0.68 0.16 5.23
N ALA A 98 1.00 -1.11 5.40
CA ALA A 98 0.50 -2.18 4.56
C ALA A 98 -0.35 -3.17 5.37
N LEU A 99 -1.60 -3.38 4.93
CA LEU A 99 -2.54 -4.30 5.57
C LEU A 99 -2.40 -5.71 4.98
N LYS A 100 -2.40 -6.71 5.87
CA LYS A 100 -2.46 -8.14 5.53
C LYS A 100 -3.73 -8.77 6.09
N GLN A 101 -3.89 -10.08 5.94
CA GLN A 101 -5.00 -10.84 6.50
C GLN A 101 -5.17 -10.57 8.00
N GLU A 102 -6.42 -10.47 8.43
CA GLU A 102 -6.80 -10.34 9.85
C GLU A 102 -6.29 -9.06 10.53
N VAL A 103 -5.79 -8.07 9.79
CA VAL A 103 -5.41 -6.76 10.35
C VAL A 103 -6.60 -5.81 10.28
N ASN A 104 -7.05 -5.32 11.43
CA ASN A 104 -8.07 -4.27 11.55
C ASN A 104 -7.45 -3.04 12.21
N LEU A 105 -7.08 -2.06 11.39
CA LEU A 105 -6.36 -0.89 11.87
C LEU A 105 -7.28 0.33 11.93
N THR A 106 -7.24 1.05 13.03
CA THR A 106 -7.78 2.40 13.15
C THR A 106 -6.64 3.42 13.16
N ILE A 107 -6.68 4.42 12.28
CA ILE A 107 -5.70 5.51 12.25
C ILE A 107 -6.39 6.82 12.58
N GLU A 108 -5.91 7.47 13.63
CA GLU A 108 -6.41 8.75 14.09
C GLU A 108 -5.45 9.89 13.74
N ASN A 109 -6.02 11.04 13.35
CA ASN A 109 -5.32 12.33 13.26
C ASN A 109 -4.12 12.39 12.28
N ALA A 110 -4.04 11.48 11.30
CA ALA A 110 -2.98 11.47 10.29
C ALA A 110 -3.26 12.48 9.15
N ILE A 111 -3.26 13.78 9.47
CA ILE A 111 -3.70 14.86 8.57
C ILE A 111 -2.74 15.15 7.41
N ASP A 112 -1.43 14.93 7.59
CA ASP A 112 -0.43 15.10 6.52
C ASP A 112 -0.48 13.94 5.51
N GLY A 113 -1.21 12.89 5.90
CA GLY A 113 -1.50 11.70 5.15
C GLY A 113 -0.37 10.68 5.13
N PHE A 114 -0.73 9.46 4.77
CA PHE A 114 0.16 8.30 4.75
C PHE A 114 -0.05 7.49 3.46
N GLY A 115 0.88 6.59 3.15
CA GLY A 115 0.69 5.62 2.08
C GLY A 115 0.04 4.34 2.59
N LEU A 116 -0.88 3.77 1.80
CA LEU A 116 -1.59 2.53 2.13
C LEU A 116 -1.26 1.37 1.16
N GLY A 117 -0.53 0.37 1.63
CA GLY A 117 -0.48 -0.95 1.01
C GLY A 117 -1.67 -1.81 1.45
N TRP A 118 -2.16 -2.66 0.55
CA TRP A 118 -3.18 -3.65 0.94
C TRP A 118 -2.95 -4.96 0.20
N GLU A 119 -2.44 -5.97 0.91
CA GLU A 119 -2.27 -7.30 0.37
C GLU A 119 -3.58 -8.09 0.48
N ILE A 120 -4.15 -8.44 -0.67
CA ILE A 120 -5.44 -9.12 -0.78
C ILE A 120 -5.21 -10.43 -1.54
N ASN A 121 -5.53 -11.54 -0.90
CA ASN A 121 -5.44 -12.86 -1.51
C ASN A 121 -6.59 -13.76 -1.02
N PRO A 122 -6.74 -14.99 -1.53
CA PRO A 122 -7.88 -15.84 -1.18
C PRO A 122 -7.90 -16.21 0.31
N ASP A 123 -6.72 -16.27 0.95
CA ASP A 123 -6.58 -16.57 2.38
C ASP A 123 -7.09 -15.40 3.25
N SER A 124 -7.32 -14.22 2.66
CA SER A 124 -8.01 -13.10 3.31
C SER A 124 -9.51 -13.34 3.48
N PHE A 125 -10.09 -14.40 2.90
CA PHE A 125 -11.53 -14.66 2.93
C PHE A 125 -11.85 -15.93 3.72
N ASP A 126 -13.08 -16.01 4.25
CA ASP A 126 -13.55 -17.23 4.91
C ASP A 126 -13.59 -18.37 3.89
N SER A 127 -12.94 -19.49 4.22
CA SER A 127 -12.90 -20.72 3.39
C SER A 127 -14.26 -21.29 2.97
N SER A 128 -15.35 -20.86 3.62
CA SER A 128 -16.73 -21.21 3.26
C SER A 128 -17.34 -20.30 2.19
N MET A 129 -16.70 -19.17 1.88
CA MET A 129 -17.10 -18.29 0.79
C MET A 129 -16.76 -18.93 -0.56
N THR A 130 -17.73 -18.91 -1.46
CA THR A 130 -17.55 -19.39 -2.84
C THR A 130 -17.19 -18.27 -3.81
N ASP A 131 -17.23 -17.03 -3.34
CA ASP A 131 -16.91 -15.82 -4.09
C ASP A 131 -16.02 -14.94 -3.21
N HIS A 132 -14.77 -14.76 -3.63
CA HIS A 132 -13.80 -13.90 -2.97
C HIS A 132 -13.83 -12.55 -3.66
N SER A 133 -14.76 -11.68 -3.27
CA SER A 133 -14.89 -10.36 -3.87
C SER A 133 -14.94 -9.24 -2.83
N CYS A 134 -14.33 -8.10 -3.17
CA CYS A 134 -14.45 -6.89 -2.35
C CYS A 134 -14.42 -5.62 -3.22
N SER A 135 -14.94 -4.52 -2.68
CA SER A 135 -15.00 -3.24 -3.36
C SER A 135 -14.53 -2.13 -2.43
N LEU A 136 -13.59 -1.32 -2.91
CA LEU A 136 -13.03 -0.18 -2.19
C LEU A 136 -13.28 1.09 -3.00
N ASP A 137 -13.65 2.18 -2.33
CA ASP A 137 -13.94 3.45 -2.99
C ASP A 137 -13.20 4.60 -2.32
N ALA A 138 -12.69 5.53 -3.12
CA ALA A 138 -12.04 6.76 -2.66
C ALA A 138 -10.84 6.53 -1.72
N LEU A 139 -9.92 5.65 -2.11
CA LEU A 139 -8.58 5.57 -1.56
C LEU A 139 -7.73 6.69 -2.17
N GLY A 140 -7.55 7.78 -1.43
CA GLY A 140 -6.92 9.01 -1.94
C GLY A 140 -7.85 9.81 -2.87
N ASN A 141 -7.27 10.64 -3.73
CA ASN A 141 -8.04 11.51 -4.64
C ASN A 141 -7.69 11.21 -6.11
N PRO A 142 -8.66 10.85 -6.96
CA PRO A 142 -8.40 10.43 -8.34
C PRO A 142 -7.81 11.54 -9.22
N THR A 143 -7.76 12.79 -8.75
CA THR A 143 -7.12 13.90 -9.46
C THR A 143 -5.63 14.04 -9.16
N GLY A 144 -5.12 13.42 -8.08
CA GLY A 144 -3.70 13.44 -7.73
C GLY A 144 -3.43 13.24 -6.23
N ARG A 145 -2.15 12.93 -5.91
CA ARG A 145 -1.66 12.77 -4.52
C ARG A 145 -1.77 14.05 -3.70
N ALA A 146 -1.53 15.22 -4.31
CA ALA A 146 -1.52 16.50 -3.61
C ALA A 146 -2.93 16.92 -3.18
N GLU A 147 -3.94 16.43 -3.89
CA GLU A 147 -5.36 16.72 -3.77
C GLU A 147 -6.07 15.76 -2.80
N ALA A 148 -5.37 14.78 -2.23
CA ALA A 148 -5.93 13.91 -1.21
C ALA A 148 -6.43 14.72 -0.01
N GLU A 149 -7.64 14.40 0.45
CA GLU A 149 -8.36 15.14 1.47
C GLU A 149 -8.36 14.38 2.79
N VAL A 150 -8.52 15.13 3.89
CA VAL A 150 -8.75 14.53 5.21
C VAL A 150 -10.16 13.94 5.24
N VAL A 151 -10.26 12.68 5.64
CA VAL A 151 -11.52 11.98 5.84
C VAL A 151 -11.84 12.00 7.33
N GLU A 152 -13.01 12.51 7.69
CA GLU A 152 -13.44 12.63 9.09
C GLU A 152 -13.68 11.26 9.73
N ASP A 153 -14.44 10.39 9.06
CA ASP A 153 -14.77 9.05 9.51
C ASP A 153 -15.06 8.16 8.29
N LYS A 154 -14.30 7.08 8.12
CA LYS A 154 -14.54 6.09 7.07
C LYS A 154 -13.87 4.76 7.38
N THR A 155 -14.58 3.68 7.08
CA THR A 155 -14.04 2.32 7.12
C THR A 155 -14.04 1.68 5.75
N TRP A 156 -12.93 1.05 5.38
CA TRP A 156 -12.82 0.11 4.28
C TRP A 156 -12.66 -1.30 4.82
N THR A 157 -13.23 -2.28 4.13
CA THR A 157 -13.11 -3.69 4.47
C THR A 157 -12.90 -4.50 3.19
N CYS A 158 -11.92 -5.40 3.21
CA CYS A 158 -11.75 -6.41 2.17
C CYS A 158 -11.33 -7.73 2.83
N GLY A 159 -12.11 -8.78 2.58
CA GLY A 159 -11.95 -10.05 3.28
C GLY A 159 -12.09 -9.89 4.79
N ASN A 160 -11.13 -10.39 5.54
CA ASN A 160 -11.02 -10.35 6.99
C ASN A 160 -10.12 -9.20 7.52
N SER A 161 -9.81 -8.21 6.68
CA SER A 161 -9.00 -7.04 7.03
C SER A 161 -9.76 -5.74 6.85
N SER A 162 -9.43 -4.73 7.65
CA SER A 162 -10.09 -3.43 7.58
C SER A 162 -9.18 -2.26 7.94
N LEU A 163 -9.53 -1.10 7.40
CA LEU A 163 -8.94 0.20 7.73
C LEU A 163 -10.05 1.15 8.14
N THR A 164 -9.98 1.68 9.36
CA THR A 164 -10.84 2.77 9.82
C THR A 164 -10.00 4.03 9.97
N LEU A 165 -10.50 5.15 9.46
CA LEU A 165 -9.86 6.46 9.60
C LEU A 165 -10.72 7.39 10.43
N HIS A 166 -10.08 8.12 11.34
CA HIS A 166 -10.67 9.26 12.02
C HIS A 166 -9.78 10.49 11.82
N ASN A 167 -10.29 11.51 11.13
CA ASN A 167 -9.56 12.73 10.78
C ASN A 167 -8.19 12.45 10.15
N SER A 168 -8.15 11.51 9.21
CA SER A 168 -6.91 11.01 8.60
C SER A 168 -6.99 11.06 7.08
N LYS A 169 -5.83 11.05 6.42
CA LYS A 169 -5.71 11.18 4.96
C LYS A 169 -4.92 10.02 4.37
N VAL A 170 -5.48 9.31 3.39
CA VAL A 170 -4.70 8.41 2.53
C VAL A 170 -4.16 9.22 1.35
N SER A 171 -2.85 9.36 1.23
CA SER A 171 -2.23 10.12 0.14
C SER A 171 -2.06 9.30 -1.12
N THR A 172 -1.71 8.04 -0.96
CA THR A 172 -1.48 7.06 -2.03
C THR A 172 -1.92 5.69 -1.53
N ALA A 173 -2.36 4.82 -2.45
CA ALA A 173 -2.61 3.42 -2.12
C ALA A 173 -2.00 2.48 -3.16
N TRP A 174 -1.39 1.37 -2.73
CA TRP A 174 -0.85 0.30 -3.58
C TRP A 174 -1.44 -1.05 -3.16
N PRO A 175 -2.68 -1.35 -3.58
CA PRO A 175 -3.29 -2.65 -3.30
C PRO A 175 -2.65 -3.68 -4.23
N ASP A 176 -2.19 -4.78 -3.62
CA ASP A 176 -1.62 -5.93 -4.28
C ASP A 176 -2.60 -7.10 -4.17
N LEU A 177 -3.10 -7.55 -5.32
CA LEU A 177 -4.04 -8.64 -5.44
C LEU A 177 -3.34 -9.90 -5.92
N GLU A 178 -3.64 -11.04 -5.31
CA GLU A 178 -3.17 -12.35 -5.76
C GLU A 178 -4.32 -13.34 -5.86
N GLY A 179 -4.32 -14.17 -6.91
CA GLY A 179 -5.13 -15.39 -6.97
C GLY A 179 -6.54 -15.21 -7.50
N ASP A 180 -7.47 -16.02 -6.99
CA ASP A 180 -8.89 -16.07 -7.39
C ASP A 180 -9.75 -15.11 -6.56
N VAL A 181 -9.36 -13.83 -6.56
CA VAL A 181 -10.07 -12.74 -5.87
C VAL A 181 -10.47 -11.65 -6.86
N ASP A 182 -11.73 -11.21 -6.80
CA ASP A 182 -12.23 -10.05 -7.54
C ASP A 182 -12.18 -8.79 -6.68
N LEU A 183 -11.36 -7.82 -7.09
CA LEU A 183 -11.23 -6.54 -6.40
C LEU A 183 -11.70 -5.42 -7.32
N THR A 184 -12.66 -4.61 -6.87
CA THR A 184 -13.03 -3.38 -7.56
C THR A 184 -12.61 -2.16 -6.75
N ILE A 185 -11.84 -1.26 -7.37
CA ILE A 185 -11.47 0.02 -6.76
C ILE A 185 -11.97 1.18 -7.60
N THR A 186 -12.67 2.12 -6.97
CA THR A 186 -13.23 3.29 -7.64
C THR A 186 -12.76 4.61 -7.06
N ASN A 187 -12.75 5.67 -7.88
CA ASN A 187 -12.54 7.06 -7.47
C ASN A 187 -11.25 7.27 -6.63
N SER A 188 -10.15 6.62 -6.99
CA SER A 188 -8.95 6.51 -6.14
C SER A 188 -7.68 7.03 -6.82
N TYR A 189 -6.64 7.27 -6.04
CA TYR A 189 -5.26 7.46 -6.51
C TYR A 189 -4.42 6.26 -6.13
N LEU A 190 -4.05 5.47 -7.13
CA LEU A 190 -3.32 4.22 -6.94
C LEU A 190 -1.88 4.37 -7.45
N VAL A 191 -0.93 3.87 -6.67
CA VAL A 191 0.47 3.75 -7.06
C VAL A 191 0.79 2.27 -7.12
N ASP A 192 1.44 1.82 -8.18
CA ASP A 192 1.84 0.43 -8.38
C ASP A 192 0.74 -0.61 -8.04
N PRO A 193 -0.55 -0.48 -8.44
CA PRO A 193 -1.51 -1.53 -8.15
C PRO A 193 -1.17 -2.80 -8.95
N ARG A 194 -0.97 -3.93 -8.26
CA ARG A 194 -0.54 -5.19 -8.89
C ARG A 194 -1.60 -6.26 -8.81
N MET A 195 -1.73 -7.02 -9.89
CA MET A 195 -2.50 -8.25 -9.94
C MET A 195 -1.59 -9.41 -10.33
N TYR A 196 -1.32 -10.29 -9.37
CA TYR A 196 -0.58 -11.53 -9.57
C TYR A 196 -1.54 -12.67 -9.87
N GLY A 197 -1.37 -13.30 -11.04
CA GLY A 197 -2.08 -14.53 -11.36
C GLY A 197 -1.61 -15.68 -10.47
N ARG A 198 -2.54 -16.59 -10.15
CA ARG A 198 -2.22 -17.95 -9.72
C ARG A 198 -2.66 -18.91 -10.84
N ASN A 199 -1.96 -20.04 -10.98
CA ASN A 199 -2.33 -21.11 -11.92
C ASN A 199 -3.57 -21.89 -11.42
N ILE A 200 -4.62 -21.18 -11.03
CA ILE A 200 -5.88 -21.69 -10.48
C ILE A 200 -7.03 -21.09 -11.28
N SER A 201 -8.13 -21.84 -11.42
CA SER A 201 -9.33 -21.40 -12.14
C SER A 201 -10.52 -21.54 -11.20
N PRO A 202 -11.40 -20.52 -11.08
CA PRO A 202 -11.42 -19.26 -11.85
C PRO A 202 -10.26 -18.32 -11.52
N LEU A 203 -9.93 -17.42 -12.44
CA LEU A 203 -8.98 -16.33 -12.20
C LEU A 203 -9.75 -15.14 -11.63
N GLY A 204 -9.22 -14.50 -10.59
CA GLY A 204 -9.74 -13.25 -10.08
C GLY A 204 -9.43 -12.08 -11.02
N VAL A 205 -10.17 -10.98 -10.88
CA VAL A 205 -10.02 -9.77 -11.69
C VAL A 205 -9.85 -8.54 -10.81
N TYR A 206 -8.80 -7.78 -11.05
CA TYR A 206 -8.60 -6.46 -10.44
C TYR A 206 -9.19 -5.37 -11.36
N THR A 207 -10.35 -4.85 -10.97
CA THR A 207 -11.04 -3.75 -11.65
C THR A 207 -10.70 -2.39 -11.02
N ILE A 208 -10.28 -1.42 -11.82
CA ILE A 208 -10.03 -0.04 -11.41
C ILE A 208 -10.91 0.89 -12.25
N LYS A 209 -11.74 1.74 -11.60
CA LYS A 209 -12.62 2.68 -12.32
C LYS A 209 -12.53 4.12 -11.82
N ASN A 210 -12.63 5.08 -12.74
CA ASN A 210 -12.70 6.52 -12.43
C ASN A 210 -11.53 7.00 -11.54
N SER A 211 -10.34 6.44 -11.77
CA SER A 211 -9.18 6.59 -10.90
C SER A 211 -7.97 7.10 -11.67
N THR A 212 -6.96 7.55 -10.94
CA THR A 212 -5.60 7.68 -11.47
C THR A 212 -4.78 6.51 -10.96
N ALA A 213 -3.99 5.89 -11.83
CA ALA A 213 -3.09 4.81 -11.50
C ALA A 213 -1.68 5.10 -12.03
N GLU A 214 -0.69 5.05 -11.14
CA GLU A 214 0.71 5.02 -11.51
C GLU A 214 1.15 3.56 -11.66
N ALA A 215 1.71 3.23 -12.83
CA ALA A 215 2.31 1.92 -13.08
C ALA A 215 1.45 0.67 -12.77
N PRO A 216 0.13 0.62 -13.09
CA PRO A 216 -0.65 -0.61 -12.90
C PRO A 216 -0.03 -1.80 -13.62
N MET A 217 -0.06 -2.96 -12.96
CA MET A 217 0.65 -4.15 -13.44
C MET A 217 -0.16 -5.44 -13.29
N ALA A 218 -0.36 -6.14 -14.40
CA ALA A 218 -0.83 -7.52 -14.42
C ALA A 218 0.37 -8.47 -14.63
N ILE A 219 0.55 -9.43 -13.73
CA ILE A 219 1.76 -10.26 -13.64
C ILE A 219 1.39 -11.75 -13.65
N SER A 220 2.10 -12.55 -14.44
CA SER A 220 2.04 -14.02 -14.43
C SER A 220 0.63 -14.62 -14.40
N GLY A 221 -0.24 -14.23 -15.35
CA GLY A 221 -1.63 -14.69 -15.40
C GLY A 221 -2.64 -13.73 -14.78
N GLY A 222 -2.17 -12.60 -14.25
CA GLY A 222 -3.02 -11.58 -13.64
C GLY A 222 -4.04 -10.98 -14.63
N GLN A 223 -5.26 -10.75 -14.16
CA GLN A 223 -6.33 -10.14 -14.97
C GLN A 223 -6.69 -8.78 -14.38
N MET A 224 -6.60 -7.72 -15.18
CA MET A 224 -7.06 -6.39 -14.78
C MET A 224 -8.07 -5.82 -15.77
N TYR A 225 -9.00 -5.02 -15.26
CA TYR A 225 -9.90 -4.19 -16.05
C TYR A 225 -9.81 -2.73 -15.61
N LEU A 226 -9.53 -1.84 -16.56
CA LEU A 226 -9.39 -0.41 -16.33
C LEU A 226 -10.51 0.34 -17.06
N GLU A 227 -11.27 1.17 -16.33
CA GLU A 227 -12.38 1.95 -16.88
C GLU A 227 -12.30 3.43 -16.49
N ASN A 228 -12.22 4.33 -17.47
CA ASN A 228 -12.04 5.77 -17.23
C ASN A 228 -10.82 6.06 -16.32
N VAL A 229 -9.69 5.42 -16.60
CA VAL A 229 -8.47 5.52 -15.78
C VAL A 229 -7.45 6.43 -16.45
N LYS A 230 -6.82 7.29 -15.66
CA LYS A 230 -5.64 8.07 -16.07
C LYS A 230 -4.36 7.36 -15.62
N ILE A 231 -3.41 7.20 -16.52
CA ILE A 231 -2.12 6.55 -16.26
C ILE A 231 -1.02 7.59 -16.13
N LEU A 232 -0.26 7.57 -15.04
CA LEU A 232 0.82 8.54 -14.80
C LEU A 232 2.06 8.25 -15.66
N ASN A 233 2.55 7.00 -15.61
CA ASN A 233 3.89 6.66 -16.10
C ASN A 233 3.86 5.47 -17.07
N THR A 234 3.55 4.28 -16.56
CA THR A 234 3.58 3.04 -17.34
C THR A 234 2.28 2.26 -17.18
N LEU A 235 1.97 1.37 -18.12
CA LEU A 235 0.97 0.32 -17.98
C LEU A 235 1.65 -1.00 -18.34
N ASN A 236 1.63 -1.98 -17.44
CA ASN A 236 2.47 -3.17 -17.55
C ASN A 236 1.62 -4.45 -17.60
N ALA A 237 1.63 -5.17 -18.73
CA ALA A 237 1.09 -6.52 -18.83
C ALA A 237 2.25 -7.49 -19.07
N VAL A 238 2.64 -8.23 -18.01
CA VAL A 238 3.90 -8.98 -17.97
C VAL A 238 3.62 -10.45 -17.65
N GLY A 239 4.19 -11.35 -18.43
CA GLY A 239 4.13 -12.79 -18.20
C GLY A 239 2.93 -13.48 -18.85
N SER A 240 3.10 -14.77 -19.09
CA SER A 240 2.16 -15.59 -19.87
C SER A 240 0.78 -15.59 -19.22
N GLY A 241 -0.25 -15.27 -20.01
CA GLY A 241 -1.65 -15.27 -19.57
C GLY A 241 -2.08 -14.00 -18.86
N SER A 242 -1.18 -13.04 -18.61
CA SER A 242 -1.55 -11.74 -18.04
C SER A 242 -2.34 -10.91 -19.06
N VAL A 243 -3.46 -10.34 -18.64
CA VAL A 243 -4.29 -9.50 -19.51
C VAL A 243 -4.74 -8.26 -18.77
N ILE A 244 -4.58 -7.10 -19.41
CA ILE A 244 -5.20 -5.84 -19.00
C ILE A 244 -6.19 -5.43 -20.07
N LYS A 245 -7.48 -5.30 -19.72
CA LYS A 245 -8.50 -4.73 -20.61
C LYS A 245 -8.76 -3.29 -20.23
N GLY A 246 -8.78 -2.37 -21.19
CA GLY A 246 -8.94 -0.94 -20.93
C GLY A 246 -10.08 -0.30 -21.73
N TYR A 247 -11.02 0.36 -21.06
CA TYR A 247 -12.00 1.26 -21.68
C TYR A 247 -11.76 2.69 -21.21
N LYS A 248 -11.53 3.62 -22.15
CA LYS A 248 -11.20 5.03 -21.86
C LYS A 248 -9.99 5.19 -20.92
N VAL A 249 -8.93 4.45 -21.20
CA VAL A 249 -7.64 4.60 -20.52
C VAL A 249 -6.85 5.73 -21.22
N THR A 250 -6.38 6.71 -20.46
CA THR A 250 -5.72 7.90 -21.00
C THR A 250 -4.47 8.26 -20.20
N SER A 251 -3.58 9.08 -20.77
CA SER A 251 -2.45 9.62 -20.01
C SER A 251 -2.91 10.69 -19.02
N PHE A 252 -2.31 10.73 -17.84
CA PHE A 252 -2.62 11.73 -16.82
C PHE A 252 -2.29 13.15 -17.31
N ASP A 253 -1.09 13.32 -17.87
CA ASP A 253 -0.72 14.51 -18.63
C ASP A 253 -0.89 14.22 -20.14
N PRO A 254 -1.78 14.95 -20.84
CA PRO A 254 -1.98 14.79 -22.28
C PRO A 254 -0.74 15.03 -23.14
N ASN A 255 0.27 15.75 -22.62
CA ASN A 255 1.50 16.07 -23.35
C ASN A 255 2.61 15.03 -23.10
N THR A 256 2.43 14.16 -22.11
CA THR A 256 3.41 13.14 -21.71
C THR A 256 2.71 11.79 -21.73
N PRO A 257 2.67 11.09 -22.89
CA PRO A 257 2.02 9.80 -22.98
C PRO A 257 2.63 8.78 -22.01
N TYR A 258 1.78 7.96 -21.38
CA TYR A 258 2.28 6.81 -20.63
C TYR A 258 2.93 5.79 -21.56
N THR A 259 3.83 4.98 -21.01
CA THR A 259 4.46 3.87 -21.74
C THR A 259 3.68 2.58 -21.53
N LEU A 260 3.26 1.93 -22.62
CA LEU A 260 2.72 0.57 -22.58
C LEU A 260 3.87 -0.43 -22.65
N ASN A 261 3.91 -1.37 -21.70
CA ASN A 261 4.87 -2.47 -21.66
C ASN A 261 4.14 -3.81 -21.67
N GLU A 262 4.31 -4.55 -22.76
CA GLU A 262 3.81 -5.91 -22.94
C GLU A 262 5.02 -6.85 -23.08
N SER A 263 5.16 -7.82 -22.18
CA SER A 263 6.29 -8.75 -22.21
C SER A 263 5.91 -10.17 -21.80
N ASP A 264 6.70 -11.14 -22.25
CA ASP A 264 6.59 -12.56 -21.88
C ASP A 264 5.18 -13.17 -22.04
N GLY A 265 4.41 -12.66 -23.01
CA GLY A 265 3.06 -13.14 -23.31
C GLY A 265 1.93 -12.42 -22.58
N GLY A 266 2.23 -11.35 -21.83
CA GLY A 266 1.22 -10.43 -21.29
C GLY A 266 0.67 -9.49 -22.37
N VAL A 267 -0.60 -9.13 -22.28
CA VAL A 267 -1.30 -8.35 -23.32
C VAL A 267 -2.17 -7.24 -22.73
N TYR A 268 -2.17 -6.07 -23.37
CA TYR A 268 -3.15 -5.00 -23.19
C TYR A 268 -4.16 -4.99 -24.34
N GLN A 269 -5.45 -4.96 -23.99
CA GLN A 269 -6.56 -4.92 -24.93
C GLN A 269 -7.40 -3.66 -24.67
N GLU A 270 -7.35 -2.71 -25.61
CA GLU A 270 -8.30 -1.59 -25.63
C GLU A 270 -9.70 -2.05 -26.04
N LEU A 271 -10.72 -1.49 -25.40
CA LEU A 271 -12.13 -1.82 -25.60
C LEU A 271 -12.91 -0.61 -26.12
N ASP A 272 -13.87 -0.87 -27.02
CA ASP A 272 -14.77 0.16 -27.56
C ASP A 272 -15.97 0.48 -26.64
N ALA A 273 -16.25 -0.41 -25.67
CA ALA A 273 -17.35 -0.31 -24.74
C ALA A 273 -16.94 -0.89 -23.36
N PRO A 274 -17.58 -0.46 -22.26
CA PRO A 274 -17.32 -1.05 -20.94
C PRO A 274 -17.76 -2.52 -20.90
N LEU A 275 -17.12 -3.31 -20.03
CA LEU A 275 -17.50 -4.71 -19.73
C LEU A 275 -18.74 -4.81 -18.85
#